data_AF-A0AA88RPK8-F1
#
_entry.id   AF-A0AA88RPK8-F1
#
_cell.length_a   1.000
_cell.length_b   1.000
_cell.length_c   1.000
_cell.angle_alpha   90.00
_cell.angle_beta   90.00
_cell.angle_gamma   90.00
#
_symmetry.space_group_name_H-M   'P 1'
#
loop_
_entity.id
_entity.type
_entity.pdbx_description
1 polymer ?
#
loop_
_entity_poly.entity_id
_entity_poly.type
_entity_poly.pdbx_seq_one_letter_code
_entity_poly.pdbx_strand_id
1 'polypeptide(L)'
;MSAVTPAEDTIYAVGLLHSGGFDDWEALDDQNKEILEFCDKAGIEAKQYLPHYRTKEEWIHHFGEKWSIFQERKAKFDPKFILSPGQRIFYKD
;
A
#
# COMPACT_ATOMS: atom_id res chain seq x y z
N MET A 1 -3.95 10.12 -12.84
CA MET A 1 -3.35 10.09 -11.48
C MET A 1 -3.10 8.64 -11.07
N SER A 2 -2.07 8.37 -10.27
CA SER A 2 -1.76 7.01 -9.77
C SER A 2 -2.10 6.79 -8.29
N ALA A 3 -2.51 7.84 -7.56
CA ALA A 3 -2.97 7.71 -6.18
C ALA A 3 -4.22 6.82 -6.08
N VAL A 4 -4.32 6.09 -4.97
CA VAL A 4 -5.42 5.19 -4.63
C VAL A 4 -6.12 5.75 -3.39
N THR A 5 -7.45 5.79 -3.45
CA THR A 5 -8.34 6.25 -2.38
C THR A 5 -9.56 5.33 -2.32
N PRO A 6 -10.28 5.26 -1.19
CA PRO A 6 -11.60 4.65 -1.15
C PRO A 6 -12.56 5.30 -2.17
N ALA A 7 -13.56 4.55 -2.61
CA ALA A 7 -14.53 4.96 -3.63
C ALA A 7 -15.72 5.71 -3.01
N GLU A 8 -15.43 6.79 -2.28
CA GLU A 8 -16.42 7.60 -1.56
C GLU A 8 -16.18 9.09 -1.81
N ASP A 9 -17.24 9.90 -1.74
CA ASP A 9 -17.17 11.35 -1.95
C ASP A 9 -16.45 12.07 -0.81
N THR A 10 -16.48 11.49 0.40
CA THR A 10 -15.79 11.98 1.59
C THR A 10 -15.01 10.85 2.22
N ILE A 11 -13.72 11.05 2.44
CA ILE A 11 -12.82 10.08 3.06
C ILE A 11 -12.08 10.74 4.21
N TYR A 12 -11.68 9.95 5.20
CA TYR A 12 -10.89 10.42 6.35
C TYR A 12 -9.44 9.97 6.21
N ALA A 13 -8.51 10.91 6.37
CA ALA A 13 -7.10 10.59 6.55
C ALA A 13 -6.87 10.20 8.02
N VAL A 14 -6.44 8.96 8.25
CA VAL A 14 -6.09 8.45 9.58
C VAL A 14 -4.59 8.17 9.61
N GLY A 15 -3.87 8.82 10.52
CA GLY A 15 -2.43 8.67 10.69
C GLY A 15 -2.08 8.26 12.11
N LEU A 16 -1.57 7.03 12.26
CA LEU A 16 -1.05 6.54 13.53
C LEU A 16 0.46 6.82 13.60
N LEU A 17 0.80 7.99 14.12
CA LEU A 17 2.18 8.50 14.13
C LEU A 17 2.95 8.00 15.35
N HIS A 18 3.10 6.68 15.44
CA HIS A 18 3.84 6.04 16.52
C HIS A 18 5.34 6.39 16.46
N SER A 19 5.96 6.45 17.63
CA SER A 19 7.42 6.52 17.79
C SER A 19 7.87 5.25 18.50
N GLY A 20 8.68 4.43 17.84
CA GLY A 20 9.26 3.22 18.41
C GLY A 20 10.77 3.37 18.63
N GLY A 21 11.28 2.73 19.68
CA GLY A 21 12.68 2.41 19.89
C GLY A 21 13.07 1.01 19.37
N PHE A 22 14.23 0.52 19.80
CA PHE A 22 14.75 -0.78 19.36
C PHE A 22 13.98 -1.98 19.93
N ASP A 23 13.34 -1.82 21.10
CA ASP A 23 12.74 -2.93 21.84
C ASP A 23 11.20 -3.02 21.70
N ASP A 24 10.55 -2.05 21.06
CA ASP A 24 9.07 -1.94 20.98
C ASP A 24 8.52 -1.85 19.54
N TRP A 25 9.39 -1.76 18.51
CA TRP A 25 8.93 -1.63 17.12
C TRP A 25 8.08 -2.81 16.65
N GLU A 26 8.35 -4.01 17.14
CA GLU A 26 7.63 -5.22 16.74
C GLU A 26 6.19 -5.20 17.27
N ALA A 27 5.99 -4.77 18.52
CA ALA A 27 4.65 -4.62 19.10
C ALA A 27 3.82 -3.55 18.36
N LEU A 28 4.45 -2.47 17.90
CA LEU A 28 3.80 -1.45 17.08
C LEU A 28 3.45 -1.99 15.68
N ASP A 29 4.32 -2.76 15.06
CA ASP A 29 4.06 -3.41 13.76
C ASP A 29 2.90 -4.41 13.87
N ASP A 30 2.85 -5.19 14.95
CA ASP A 30 1.77 -6.14 15.20
C ASP A 30 0.44 -5.46 15.47
N GLN A 31 0.43 -4.35 16.22
CA GLN A 31 -0.77 -3.53 16.39
C GLN A 31 -1.27 -2.98 15.04
N ASN A 32 -0.37 -2.51 14.18
CA ASN A 32 -0.75 -2.03 12.85
C ASN A 32 -1.38 -3.15 11.99
N LYS A 33 -0.87 -4.39 12.07
CA LYS A 33 -1.47 -5.55 11.40
C LYS A 33 -2.86 -5.85 11.95
N GLU A 34 -3.05 -5.85 13.27
CA GLU A 34 -4.34 -6.10 13.90
C GLU A 34 -5.40 -5.07 13.47
N ILE A 35 -5.02 -3.79 13.34
CA ILE A 35 -5.90 -2.72 12.86
C ILE A 35 -6.32 -2.97 11.40
N LEU A 36 -5.38 -3.36 10.53
CA LEU A 36 -5.69 -3.70 9.14
C LEU A 36 -6.59 -4.93 9.03
N GLU A 37 -6.31 -5.98 9.81
CA GLU A 37 -7.17 -7.17 9.87
C GLU A 37 -8.57 -6.85 10.38
N PHE A 38 -8.69 -5.93 11.35
CA PHE A 38 -9.99 -5.45 11.81
C PHE A 38 -10.76 -4.76 10.69
N CYS A 39 -10.10 -3.86 9.94
CA CYS A 39 -10.73 -3.20 8.79
C CYS A 39 -11.27 -4.24 7.78
N ASP A 40 -10.44 -5.23 7.42
CA ASP A 40 -10.83 -6.29 6.49
C ASP A 40 -12.03 -7.10 7.01
N LYS A 41 -11.99 -7.54 8.28
CA LYS A 41 -13.07 -8.33 8.91
C LYS A 41 -14.36 -7.52 9.06
N ALA A 42 -14.26 -6.22 9.26
CA ALA A 42 -15.40 -5.32 9.37
C ALA A 42 -15.96 -4.87 8.00
N GLY A 43 -15.30 -5.22 6.89
CA GLY A 43 -15.69 -4.76 5.56
C GLY A 43 -15.40 -3.27 5.32
N ILE A 44 -14.44 -2.70 6.04
CA ILE A 44 -13.96 -1.34 5.84
C ILE A 44 -12.96 -1.36 4.69
N GLU A 45 -13.32 -0.76 3.56
CA GLU A 45 -12.50 -0.66 2.35
C GLU A 45 -11.35 0.38 2.49
N ALA A 46 -10.53 0.23 3.53
CA ALA A 46 -9.43 1.11 3.83
C ALA A 46 -8.34 1.02 2.75
N LYS A 47 -7.75 2.16 2.39
CA LYS A 47 -6.56 2.21 1.53
C LYS A 47 -5.41 2.82 2.30
N GLN A 48 -4.32 2.07 2.44
CA GLN A 48 -3.11 2.58 3.07
C GLN A 48 -2.54 3.76 2.26
N TYR A 49 -2.32 4.89 2.93
CA TYR A 49 -1.53 6.00 2.41
C TYR A 49 -0.06 5.79 2.80
N LEU A 50 0.87 6.01 1.87
CA LEU A 50 2.27 5.58 1.98
C LEU A 50 2.41 4.04 2.22
N PRO A 51 1.78 3.21 1.38
CA PRO A 51 1.72 1.76 1.59
C PRO A 51 3.09 1.09 1.54
N HIS A 52 3.28 0.06 2.36
CA HIS A 52 4.45 -0.81 2.33
C HIS A 52 4.01 -2.28 2.19
N TYR A 53 3.64 -2.66 0.97
CA TYR A 53 3.35 -4.06 0.63
C TYR A 53 4.61 -4.80 0.18
N ARG A 54 4.64 -6.12 0.40
CA ARG A 54 5.79 -6.99 0.12
C ARG A 54 5.58 -7.86 -1.10
N THR A 55 4.33 -8.13 -1.48
CA THR A 55 4.00 -9.02 -2.60
C THR A 55 3.30 -8.27 -3.73
N LYS A 56 3.35 -8.86 -4.93
CA LYS A 56 2.65 -8.31 -6.10
C LYS A 56 1.14 -8.38 -5.92
N GLU A 57 0.65 -9.43 -5.28
CA GLU A 57 -0.77 -9.67 -5.03
C GLU A 57 -1.36 -8.59 -4.11
N GLU A 58 -0.63 -8.20 -3.06
CA GLU A 58 -1.00 -7.08 -2.20
C GLU A 58 -1.07 -5.76 -2.98
N TRP A 59 -0.11 -5.51 -3.87
CA TRP A 59 -0.13 -4.33 -4.74
C TRP A 59 -1.28 -4.34 -5.74
N ILE A 60 -1.60 -5.50 -6.34
CA ILE A 60 -2.76 -5.66 -7.23
C ILE A 60 -4.04 -5.33 -6.46
N HIS A 61 -4.20 -5.87 -5.25
CA HIS A 61 -5.34 -5.59 -4.39
C HIS A 61 -5.42 -4.10 -4.00
N HIS A 62 -4.29 -3.47 -3.67
CA HIS A 62 -4.23 -2.04 -3.38
C HIS A 62 -4.72 -1.20 -4.56
N PHE A 63 -4.14 -1.38 -5.75
CA PHE A 63 -4.51 -0.61 -6.94
C PHE A 63 -5.91 -0.93 -7.48
N GLY A 64 -6.41 -2.15 -7.26
CA GLY A 64 -7.70 -2.61 -7.75
C GLY A 64 -7.86 -2.37 -9.25
N GLU A 65 -8.96 -1.73 -9.65
CA GLU A 65 -9.24 -1.39 -11.05
C GLU A 65 -8.15 -0.53 -11.73
N LYS A 66 -7.34 0.19 -10.95
CA LYS A 66 -6.24 1.03 -11.47
C LYS A 66 -4.98 0.22 -11.80
N TRP A 67 -4.93 -1.08 -11.50
CA TRP A 67 -3.74 -1.90 -11.70
C TRP A 67 -3.29 -1.92 -13.17
N SER A 68 -4.21 -2.14 -14.10
CA SER A 68 -3.93 -2.20 -15.55
C SER A 68 -3.26 -0.91 -16.06
N ILE A 69 -3.87 0.24 -15.77
CA ILE A 69 -3.32 1.54 -16.18
C ILE A 69 -1.99 1.86 -15.47
N PHE A 70 -1.77 1.35 -14.26
CA PHE A 70 -0.49 1.50 -13.57
C PHE A 70 0.61 0.68 -14.26
N GLN A 71 0.31 -0.55 -14.69
CA GLN A 71 1.22 -1.37 -15.49
C GLN A 71 1.55 -0.74 -16.84
N GLU A 72 0.55 -0.23 -17.57
CA GLU A 72 0.77 0.47 -18.85
C GLU A 72 1.71 1.66 -18.69
N ARG A 73 1.51 2.46 -17.64
CA ARG A 73 2.39 3.58 -17.31
C ARG A 73 3.80 3.10 -16.95
N LYS A 74 3.93 2.03 -16.17
CA LYS A 74 5.24 1.44 -15.85
C LYS A 74 5.98 1.01 -17.11
N ALA A 75 5.32 0.30 -18.02
CA ALA A 75 5.91 -0.12 -19.30
C ALA A 75 6.33 1.07 -20.17
N LYS A 76 5.54 2.15 -20.17
CA LYS A 76 5.84 3.37 -20.95
C LYS A 76 7.02 4.17 -20.39
N PHE A 77 7.12 4.31 -19.06
CA PHE A 77 8.04 5.27 -18.43
C PHE A 77 9.23 4.65 -17.71
N ASP A 78 9.14 3.39 -17.28
CA ASP A 78 10.26 2.63 -16.69
C ASP A 78 10.21 1.15 -17.12
N PRO A 79 10.38 0.87 -18.42
CA PRO A 79 10.33 -0.49 -18.98
C PRO A 79 11.44 -1.41 -18.45
N LYS A 80 12.49 -0.85 -17.84
CA LYS A 80 13.62 -1.61 -17.29
C LYS A 80 13.51 -1.80 -15.77
N PHE A 81 12.43 -1.35 -15.13
CA PHE A 81 12.19 -1.48 -13.69
C PHE A 81 13.36 -0.98 -12.82
N ILE A 82 13.95 0.16 -13.18
CA ILE A 82 15.11 0.74 -12.50
C ILE A 82 14.66 1.71 -11.39
N LEU A 83 13.49 2.33 -11.55
CA LEU A 83 13.04 3.40 -10.67
C LEU A 83 12.38 2.85 -9.40
N SER A 84 12.88 3.33 -8.25
CA SER A 84 12.32 3.11 -6.91
C SER A 84 12.05 1.64 -6.56
N PRO A 85 13.02 0.72 -6.69
CA PRO A 85 12.83 -0.71 -6.42
C PRO A 85 12.43 -1.00 -4.96
N GLY A 86 12.73 -0.09 -4.02
CA GLY A 86 12.31 -0.19 -2.63
C GLY A 86 10.80 -0.20 -2.41
N GLN A 87 10.00 0.25 -3.39
CA GLN A 87 8.54 0.13 -3.38
C GLN A 87 8.05 -1.31 -3.61
N ARG A 88 8.90 -2.19 -4.15
CA ARG A 88 8.59 -3.62 -4.37
C ARG A 88 7.35 -3.90 -5.23
N ILE A 89 6.93 -2.94 -6.06
CA ILE A 89 5.81 -3.12 -7.02
C ILE A 89 6.30 -3.83 -8.28
N PHE A 90 7.43 -3.36 -8.82
CA PHE A 90 8.10 -3.91 -9.98
C PHE A 90 9.61 -3.82 -9.74
N TYR A 91 10.31 -4.92 -9.93
CA TYR A 91 11.76 -5.00 -9.83
C TYR A 91 12.25 -6.01 -10.87
N LYS A 92 13.53 -5.90 -11.23
CA LYS A 92 14.19 -6.95 -12.02
C LYS A 92 14.38 -8.17 -11.14
N ASP A 93 14.15 -9.34 -11.72
CA ASP A 93 14.59 -10.62 -11.15
C ASP A 93 16.13 -10.63 -10.95
#